data_AF-F0S844-F1
#
_entry.id   AF-F0S844-F1
#
_cell.length_a   1.000
_cell.length_b   1.000
_cell.length_c   1.000
_cell.angle_alpha   90.00
_cell.angle_beta   90.00
_cell.angle_gamma   90.00
#
_symmetry.space_group_name_H-M   'P 1'
#
loop_
_entity.id
_entity.type
_entity.pdbx_description
1 polymer ?
#
loop_
_entity_poly.entity_id
_entity_poly.type
_entity_poly.pdbx_seq_one_letter_code
_entity_poly.pdbx_strand_id
1 'polypeptide(L)'
;MPIANQTDPRLKRLEQLARLMDSQFKIGKFRFGLDPLINLIPFLGDAIGFLISLFIVYTMYKHGASGKLVIKMILNVLVDALVGAIPVLGWAFDFYFKANEKNVLLLKEHYTENKHKGSGLDIILIIFVIFFILIAFFIYLIWLISSYILSLIL
;
A
#
# COMPACT_ATOMS: atom_id res chain seq x y z
N MET A 1 10.49 7.00 -22.89
CA MET A 1 10.67 8.38 -22.37
C MET A 1 10.23 8.45 -20.92
N PRO A 2 11.11 8.91 -19.99
CA PRO A 2 10.75 9.13 -18.59
C PRO A 2 9.64 10.18 -18.46
N ILE A 3 8.78 10.04 -17.45
CA ILE A 3 7.66 10.95 -17.18
C ILE A 3 8.24 12.22 -16.53
N ALA A 4 8.81 13.11 -17.33
CA ALA A 4 9.72 14.15 -16.82
C ALA A 4 9.02 15.42 -16.30
N ASN A 5 7.68 15.56 -16.39
CA ASN A 5 7.03 16.83 -16.03
C ASN A 5 5.56 16.67 -15.59
N GLN A 6 5.05 17.60 -14.76
CA GLN A 6 3.66 17.62 -14.28
C GLN A 6 2.62 17.73 -15.42
N THR A 7 3.06 18.17 -16.61
CA THR A 7 2.26 18.27 -17.83
C THR A 7 2.25 17.00 -18.67
N ASP A 8 2.94 15.92 -18.27
CA ASP A 8 2.94 14.65 -19.01
C ASP A 8 1.50 14.07 -19.04
N PRO A 9 0.91 13.87 -20.24
CA PRO A 9 -0.43 13.31 -20.38
C PRO A 9 -0.60 11.95 -19.68
N ARG A 10 0.49 11.18 -19.53
CA ARG A 10 0.49 9.88 -18.85
C ARG A 10 0.33 10.03 -17.34
N LEU A 11 1.03 10.99 -16.73
CA LEU A 11 0.88 11.29 -15.30
C LEU A 11 -0.54 11.75 -14.99
N LYS A 12 -1.11 12.60 -15.84
CA LYS A 12 -2.50 13.07 -15.70
C LYS A 12 -3.52 11.93 -15.78
N ARG A 13 -3.32 10.94 -16.66
CA ARG A 13 -4.17 9.74 -16.73
C ARG A 13 -4.04 8.88 -15.47
N LEU A 14 -2.84 8.74 -14.93
CA LEU A 14 -2.60 8.01 -13.68
C LEU A 14 -3.24 8.73 -12.49
N GLU A 15 -3.14 10.06 -12.41
CA GLU A 15 -3.85 10.87 -11.41
C GLU A 15 -5.37 10.69 -11.51
N GLN A 16 -5.91 10.66 -12.73
CA GLN A 16 -7.34 10.41 -12.95
C GLN A 16 -7.74 9.00 -12.53
N LEU A 17 -6.93 7.99 -12.85
CA LEU A 17 -7.20 6.60 -12.46
C LEU A 17 -7.09 6.41 -10.94
N ALA A 18 -6.08 6.98 -10.30
CA ALA A 18 -5.94 6.93 -8.85
C ALA A 18 -7.10 7.62 -8.13
N ARG A 19 -7.53 8.79 -8.62
CA ARG A 19 -8.73 9.45 -8.11
C ARG A 19 -9.99 8.62 -8.35
N LEU A 20 -10.10 7.98 -9.52
CA LEU A 20 -11.21 7.08 -9.84
C LEU A 20 -11.34 5.98 -8.80
N MET A 21 -10.22 5.35 -8.45
CA MET A 21 -10.19 4.24 -7.50
C MET A 21 -10.44 4.69 -6.06
N ASP A 22 -9.80 5.78 -5.63
CA ASP A 22 -9.72 6.11 -4.20
C ASP A 22 -10.67 7.24 -3.75
N SER A 23 -11.08 8.18 -4.62
CA SER A 23 -11.74 9.42 -4.16
C SER A 23 -12.69 10.17 -5.11
N GLN A 24 -13.04 9.58 -6.25
CA GLN A 24 -13.81 10.24 -7.32
C GLN A 24 -15.14 10.81 -6.85
N PHE A 25 -15.82 10.10 -5.96
CA PHE A 25 -17.15 10.45 -5.47
C PHE A 25 -17.04 11.17 -4.12
N LYS A 26 -17.93 12.16 -3.93
CA LYS A 26 -17.98 12.97 -2.71
C LYS A 26 -19.39 12.95 -2.13
N ILE A 27 -19.52 12.52 -0.88
CA ILE A 27 -20.75 12.63 -0.07
C ILE A 27 -20.42 13.40 1.20
N GLY A 28 -20.97 14.61 1.32
CA GLY A 28 -20.69 15.52 2.43
C GLY A 28 -19.21 15.89 2.53
N LYS A 29 -18.57 15.53 3.66
CA LYS A 29 -17.13 15.73 3.91
C LYS A 29 -16.27 14.52 3.48
N PHE A 30 -16.90 13.39 3.17
CA PHE A 30 -16.21 12.15 2.83
C PHE A 30 -16.02 12.01 1.31
N ARG A 31 -14.88 11.44 0.92
CA ARG A 31 -14.57 11.08 -0.46
C ARG A 31 -14.28 9.60 -0.53
N PHE A 32 -14.83 8.95 -1.54
CA PHE A 32 -14.63 7.52 -1.82
C PHE A 32 -14.56 7.33 -3.33
N GLY A 33 -13.87 6.30 -3.79
CA GLY A 33 -13.80 5.97 -5.22
C GLY A 33 -14.59 4.71 -5.53
N LEU A 34 -14.11 3.93 -6.49
CA LEU A 34 -14.75 2.67 -6.88
C LEU A 34 -14.50 1.54 -5.88
N ASP A 35 -13.47 1.60 -5.03
CA ASP A 35 -13.12 0.51 -4.10
C ASP A 35 -14.31 0.05 -3.24
N PRO A 36 -15.12 0.94 -2.60
CA PRO A 36 -16.27 0.51 -1.81
C PRO A 36 -17.42 -0.10 -2.60
N LEU A 37 -17.53 0.25 -3.90
CA LEU A 37 -18.55 -0.33 -4.80
C LEU A 37 -18.15 -1.73 -5.24
N ILE A 38 -16.85 -1.96 -5.48
CA ILE A 38 -16.32 -3.27 -5.87
C ILE A 38 -16.30 -4.20 -4.65
N ASN A 39 -16.02 -3.65 -3.44
CA ASN A 39 -16.09 -4.35 -2.15
C ASN A 39 -17.50 -4.81 -1.74
N LEU A 40 -18.56 -4.38 -2.44
CA LEU A 40 -19.91 -4.91 -2.25
C LEU A 40 -20.00 -6.40 -2.64
N ILE A 41 -19.08 -6.88 -3.47
CA ILE A 41 -18.92 -8.30 -3.77
C ILE A 41 -17.78 -8.85 -2.89
N PRO A 42 -18.09 -9.63 -1.84
CA PRO A 42 -17.07 -10.16 -0.94
C PRO A 42 -16.03 -10.96 -1.72
N PHE A 43 -14.75 -10.78 -1.37
CA PHE A 43 -13.55 -11.35 -2.02
C PHE A 43 -13.22 -10.88 -3.45
N LEU A 44 -14.20 -10.44 -4.27
CA LEU A 44 -13.91 -9.90 -5.61
C LEU A 44 -13.44 -8.44 -5.56
N GLY A 45 -13.98 -7.65 -4.63
CA GLY A 45 -13.60 -6.26 -4.38
C GLY A 45 -12.11 -6.03 -4.26
N ASP A 46 -11.57 -6.58 -3.18
CA ASP A 46 -10.17 -6.44 -2.80
C ASP A 46 -9.22 -6.97 -3.88
N ALA A 47 -9.59 -8.07 -4.56
CA ALA A 47 -8.76 -8.67 -5.60
C ALA A 47 -8.63 -7.77 -6.84
N ILE A 48 -9.71 -7.14 -7.27
CA ILE A 48 -9.70 -6.26 -8.46
C ILE A 48 -8.95 -4.96 -8.15
N GLY A 49 -9.21 -4.33 -7.00
CA GLY A 49 -8.49 -3.12 -6.56
C GLY A 49 -6.98 -3.37 -6.45
N PHE A 50 -6.59 -4.51 -5.86
CA PHE A 50 -5.19 -4.92 -5.78
C PHE A 50 -4.53 -5.12 -7.14
N LEU A 51 -5.21 -5.79 -8.08
CA LEU A 51 -4.69 -6.02 -9.44
C LEU A 51 -4.52 -4.72 -10.23
N ILE A 52 -5.47 -3.79 -10.14
CA ILE A 52 -5.37 -2.46 -10.78
C ILE A 52 -4.18 -1.69 -10.19
N SER A 53 -4.04 -1.71 -8.87
CA SER A 53 -2.94 -1.04 -8.18
C SER A 53 -1.57 -1.61 -8.58
N LEU A 54 -1.46 -2.94 -8.68
CA LEU A 54 -0.27 -3.62 -9.21
C LEU A 54 0.02 -3.25 -10.66
N PHE A 55 -1.01 -3.15 -11.51
CA PHE A 55 -0.85 -2.74 -12.90
C PHE A 55 -0.28 -1.32 -13.02
N ILE A 56 -0.71 -0.39 -12.16
CA ILE A 56 -0.16 0.98 -12.07
C ILE A 56 1.33 0.91 -11.72
N VAL A 57 1.68 0.15 -10.67
CA VAL A 57 3.09 -0.03 -10.25
C VAL A 57 3.94 -0.62 -11.37
N TYR A 58 3.46 -1.69 -12.02
CA TYR A 58 4.16 -2.35 -13.12
C TYR A 58 4.39 -1.39 -14.30
N THR A 59 3.36 -0.63 -14.68
CA THR A 59 3.46 0.39 -15.72
C THR A 59 4.53 1.41 -15.37
N MET A 60 4.60 1.84 -14.12
CA MET A 60 5.61 2.81 -13.68
C MET A 60 7.03 2.25 -13.69
N TYR A 61 7.21 1.01 -13.24
CA TYR A 61 8.49 0.32 -13.31
C TYR A 61 9.02 0.27 -14.76
N LYS A 62 8.16 -0.13 -15.72
CA LYS A 62 8.50 -0.17 -17.15
C LYS A 62 8.87 1.21 -17.72
N HIS A 63 8.40 2.30 -17.11
CA HIS A 63 8.65 3.67 -17.55
C HIS A 63 9.75 4.39 -16.75
N GLY A 64 10.61 3.63 -16.07
CA GLY A 64 11.84 4.15 -15.47
C GLY A 64 11.68 4.69 -14.05
N ALA A 65 10.65 4.26 -13.32
CA ALA A 65 10.62 4.42 -11.87
C ALA A 65 11.81 3.66 -11.23
N SER A 66 12.44 4.26 -10.21
CA SER A 66 13.51 3.59 -9.46
C SER A 66 12.97 2.39 -8.66
N GLY A 67 13.85 1.43 -8.37
CA GLY A 67 13.49 0.28 -7.52
C GLY A 67 12.99 0.71 -6.13
N LYS A 68 13.59 1.75 -5.53
CA LYS A 68 13.14 2.32 -4.25
C LYS A 68 11.72 2.89 -4.32
N LEU A 69 11.37 3.58 -5.41
CA LEU A 69 10.00 4.07 -5.62
C LEU A 69 9.02 2.91 -5.77
N VAL A 70 9.35 1.92 -6.61
CA VAL A 70 8.51 0.74 -6.84
C VAL A 70 8.23 -0.01 -5.54
N ILE A 71 9.24 -0.25 -4.71
CA ILE A 71 9.08 -0.92 -3.41
C ILE A 71 8.13 -0.13 -2.51
N LYS A 72 8.28 1.19 -2.41
CA LYS A 72 7.34 2.03 -1.64
C LYS A 72 5.91 1.93 -2.17
N MET A 73 5.74 1.92 -3.49
CA MET A 73 4.42 1.82 -4.09
C MET A 73 3.76 0.46 -3.81
N ILE A 74 4.54 -0.63 -3.90
CA ILE A 74 4.07 -1.98 -3.54
C ILE A 74 3.67 -2.04 -2.06
N LEU A 75 4.45 -1.43 -1.16
CA LEU A 75 4.11 -1.41 0.27
C LEU A 75 2.78 -0.70 0.54
N ASN A 76 2.51 0.42 -0.13
CA ASN A 76 1.22 1.09 0.01
C ASN A 76 0.07 0.17 -0.43
N VAL A 77 0.21 -0.54 -1.54
CA VAL A 77 -0.82 -1.47 -2.05
C VAL A 77 -1.00 -2.68 -1.12
N LEU A 78 0.09 -3.21 -0.56
CA LEU A 78 0.04 -4.32 0.40
C LEU A 78 -0.64 -3.90 1.71
N VAL A 79 -0.31 -2.72 2.24
CA VAL A 79 -0.95 -2.20 3.45
C VAL A 79 -2.45 -2.04 3.22
N ASP A 80 -2.84 -1.50 2.08
CA ASP A 80 -4.24 -1.32 1.71
C ASP A 80 -5.00 -2.64 1.64
N ALA A 81 -4.47 -3.61 0.88
CA ALA A 81 -5.07 -4.93 0.75
C ALA A 81 -5.14 -5.69 2.09
N LEU A 82 -4.09 -5.59 2.93
CA LEU A 82 -4.08 -6.25 4.25
C LEU A 82 -5.11 -5.65 5.21
N VAL A 83 -5.30 -4.33 5.17
CA VAL A 83 -6.29 -3.68 6.03
C VAL A 83 -7.71 -3.87 5.49
N GLY A 84 -7.91 -3.79 4.17
CA GLY A 84 -9.18 -4.07 3.50
C GLY A 84 -9.68 -5.50 3.76
N ALA A 85 -8.76 -6.48 3.84
CA ALA A 85 -9.09 -7.87 4.16
C ALA A 85 -9.62 -8.09 5.59
N ILE A 86 -9.57 -7.09 6.49
CA ILE A 86 -10.07 -7.22 7.86
C ILE A 86 -11.56 -6.82 7.91
N PRO A 87 -12.50 -7.76 8.15
CA PRO A 87 -13.95 -7.50 8.00
C PRO A 87 -14.51 -6.39 8.89
N VAL A 88 -13.87 -6.13 10.04
CA VAL A 88 -14.29 -5.11 11.00
C VAL A 88 -13.65 -3.74 10.71
N LEU A 89 -12.47 -3.71 10.08
CA LEU A 89 -11.74 -2.48 9.76
C LEU A 89 -12.08 -1.94 8.36
N GLY A 90 -12.41 -2.81 7.40
CA GLY A 90 -12.71 -2.43 6.01
C GLY A 90 -13.78 -1.34 5.89
N TRP A 91 -14.84 -1.41 6.71
CA TRP A 91 -15.95 -0.43 6.65
C TRP A 91 -15.56 1.00 7.06
N ALA A 92 -14.53 1.17 7.89
CA ALA A 92 -14.02 2.47 8.32
C ALA A 92 -12.77 2.90 7.54
N PHE A 93 -12.01 1.94 7.00
CA PHE A 93 -10.70 2.19 6.42
C PHE A 93 -10.72 2.51 4.93
N ASP A 94 -11.74 2.07 4.20
CA ASP A 94 -11.97 2.41 2.79
C ASP A 94 -12.02 3.95 2.54
N PHE A 95 -12.26 4.74 3.60
CA PHE A 95 -12.25 6.20 3.52
C PHE A 95 -10.89 6.84 3.85
N TYR A 96 -9.96 6.11 4.48
CA TYR A 96 -8.79 6.70 5.13
C TYR A 96 -7.47 6.41 4.42
N PHE A 97 -7.28 5.23 3.84
CA PHE A 97 -6.02 4.87 3.18
C PHE A 97 -6.19 4.81 1.67
N LYS A 98 -5.65 5.81 0.99
CA LYS A 98 -5.75 5.97 -0.47
C LYS A 98 -4.44 5.58 -1.13
N ALA A 99 -4.23 4.27 -1.30
CA ALA A 99 -2.95 3.73 -1.75
C ALA A 99 -2.57 4.24 -3.16
N ASN A 100 -3.53 4.35 -4.07
CA ASN A 100 -3.27 4.80 -5.43
C ASN A 100 -2.91 6.30 -5.46
N GLU A 101 -3.61 7.14 -4.69
CA GLU A 101 -3.26 8.56 -4.58
C GLU A 101 -1.87 8.77 -3.97
N LYS A 102 -1.52 8.02 -2.92
CA LYS A 102 -0.19 8.06 -2.31
C LYS A 102 0.89 7.62 -3.30
N ASN A 103 0.61 6.60 -4.09
CA ASN A 103 1.52 6.11 -5.13
C ASN A 103 1.76 7.14 -6.23
N VAL A 104 0.72 7.86 -6.65
CA VAL A 104 0.84 8.96 -7.61
C VAL A 104 1.62 10.14 -7.02
N LEU A 105 1.46 10.43 -5.72
CA LEU A 105 2.28 11.44 -5.04
C LEU A 105 3.76 11.05 -5.01
N LEU A 106 4.09 9.83 -4.61
CA LEU A 106 5.47 9.31 -4.63
C LEU A 106 6.08 9.38 -6.03
N LEU A 107 5.27 9.11 -7.04
CA LEU A 107 5.66 9.20 -8.43
C LEU A 107 5.97 10.63 -8.85
N LYS A 108 5.12 11.57 -8.47
CA LYS A 108 5.33 13.00 -8.70
C LYS A 108 6.63 13.46 -8.04
N GLU A 109 6.81 13.19 -6.75
CA GLU A 109 8.03 13.50 -6.01
C GLU A 109 9.29 12.91 -6.67
N HIS A 110 9.18 11.71 -7.22
CA HIS A 110 10.30 11.06 -7.91
C HIS A 110 10.75 11.77 -9.18
N TYR A 111 9.80 12.32 -9.95
CA TYR A 111 10.09 12.97 -11.23
C TYR A 111 10.29 14.48 -11.11
N THR A 112 9.60 15.16 -10.19
CA THR A 112 9.69 16.62 -10.03
C THR A 112 10.70 17.05 -8.98
N GLU A 113 10.89 16.25 -7.94
CA GLU A 113 11.74 16.61 -6.79
C GLU A 113 13.00 15.72 -6.69
N ASN A 114 13.21 14.84 -7.68
CA ASN A 114 14.30 13.86 -7.69
C ASN A 114 14.38 12.99 -6.42
N LYS A 115 13.25 12.79 -5.72
CA LYS A 115 13.17 11.94 -4.53
C LYS A 115 13.10 10.45 -4.88
N HIS A 116 13.26 9.60 -3.86
CA HIS A 116 13.09 8.13 -3.97
C HIS A 116 13.95 7.45 -5.03
N LYS A 117 15.08 8.04 -5.44
CA LYS A 117 16.04 7.43 -6.38
C LYS A 117 16.82 6.27 -5.72
N GLY A 118 17.44 5.43 -6.54
CA GLY A 118 18.30 4.34 -6.08
C GLY A 118 17.59 3.00 -5.88
N SER A 119 18.33 2.07 -5.28
CA SER A 119 17.85 0.73 -4.93
C SER A 119 17.04 0.79 -3.63
N GLY A 120 15.93 0.04 -3.55
CA GLY A 120 15.11 -0.02 -2.32
C GLY A 120 15.55 -1.10 -1.34
N LEU A 121 16.81 -1.56 -1.43
CA LEU A 121 17.37 -2.55 -0.52
C LEU A 121 17.37 -2.07 0.94
N ASP A 122 17.51 -0.77 1.17
CA ASP A 122 17.39 -0.16 2.50
C ASP A 122 16.02 -0.44 3.13
N ILE A 123 14.95 -0.28 2.34
CA ILE A 123 13.58 -0.57 2.77
C ILE A 123 13.39 -2.06 3.02
N ILE A 124 13.87 -2.92 2.12
CA ILE A 124 13.78 -4.38 2.27
C ILE A 124 14.50 -4.82 3.55
N LEU A 125 15.69 -4.29 3.81
CA LEU A 125 16.47 -4.61 5.00
C LEU A 125 15.74 -4.17 6.26
N ILE A 126 15.14 -2.97 6.29
CA ILE A 126 14.34 -2.50 7.42
C ILE A 126 13.16 -3.43 7.68
N ILE A 127 12.42 -3.84 6.63
CA ILE A 127 11.30 -4.78 6.76
C ILE A 127 11.77 -6.11 7.34
N PHE A 128 12.89 -6.63 6.84
CA PHE A 128 13.48 -7.87 7.33
C PHE A 128 13.86 -7.75 8.81
N VAL A 129 14.55 -6.68 9.21
CA VAL A 129 14.89 -6.43 10.61
C VAL A 129 13.65 -6.38 11.50
N ILE A 130 12.61 -5.65 11.10
CA ILE A 130 11.34 -5.58 11.83
C ILE A 130 10.71 -6.97 11.96
N PHE A 131 10.71 -7.76 10.87
CA PHE A 131 10.17 -9.12 10.86
C PHE A 131 10.88 -10.03 11.87
N PHE A 132 12.22 -10.02 11.92
CA PHE A 132 12.97 -10.81 12.90
C PHE A 132 12.76 -10.34 14.33
N ILE A 133 12.64 -9.03 14.56
CA ILE A 133 12.32 -8.47 15.89
C ILE A 133 10.95 -8.98 16.36
N LEU A 134 9.94 -8.96 15.48
CA LEU A 134 8.61 -9.47 15.81
C LEU A 134 8.64 -10.97 16.12
N ILE A 135 9.35 -11.77 15.30
CA ILE A 135 9.53 -13.21 15.56
C ILE A 135 10.17 -13.44 16.93
N ALA A 136 11.27 -12.77 17.23
CA ALA A 136 11.96 -12.92 18.50
C ALA A 136 11.06 -12.54 19.68
N PHE A 137 10.27 -11.47 19.53
CA PHE A 137 9.29 -11.06 20.53
C PHE A 137 8.19 -12.11 20.74
N PHE A 138 7.65 -12.70 19.67
CA PHE A 138 6.66 -13.78 19.78
C PHE A 138 7.23 -15.04 20.43
N ILE A 139 8.44 -15.45 20.07
CA ILE A 139 9.13 -16.59 20.71
C ILE A 139 9.31 -16.31 22.20
N TYR A 140 9.76 -15.11 22.57
CA TYR A 140 9.91 -14.70 23.96
C TYR A 140 8.57 -14.74 24.71
N LEU A 141 7.48 -14.25 24.10
CA LEU A 141 6.14 -14.27 24.69
C LEU A 141 5.65 -15.71 24.92
N ILE A 142 5.85 -16.60 23.95
CA ILE A 142 5.49 -18.02 24.07
C ILE A 142 6.28 -18.67 25.21
N TRP A 143 7.59 -18.40 25.29
CA TRP A 143 8.44 -18.92 26.36
C TRP A 143 8.01 -18.40 27.75
N LEU A 144 7.67 -17.12 27.85
CA LEU A 144 7.16 -16.50 29.08
C LEU A 144 5.85 -17.14 29.53
N ILE A 145 4.90 -17.32 28.61
CA ILE A 145 3.61 -17.94 28.92
C ILE A 145 3.81 -19.42 29.32
N SER A 146 4.65 -20.15 28.61
CA SER A 146 4.91 -21.57 28.88
C SER A 146 5.56 -21.78 30.26
N SER A 147 6.54 -20.95 30.61
CA SER A 147 7.19 -21.01 31.93
C SER A 147 6.23 -20.69 33.07
N TYR A 148 5.36 -19.68 32.88
CA TYR A 148 4.33 -19.33 33.85
C TYR A 148 3.32 -20.47 34.08
N ILE A 149 2.87 -21.12 33.00
CA ILE A 149 1.94 -22.26 33.08
C ILE A 149 2.59 -23.45 33.80
N LEU A 150 3.84 -23.78 33.48
CA LEU A 150 4.56 -24.88 34.13
C LEU A 150 4.72 -24.64 35.64
N SER A 151 5.02 -23.39 36.06
CA SER A 151 5.12 -23.04 37.48
C SER A 151 3.80 -23.09 38.26
N LEU A 152 2.66 -23.16 37.56
CA LEU A 152 1.36 -23.32 38.19
C LEU A 152 0.98 -24.79 38.35
N ILE A 153 1.54 -25.67 37.52
CA ILE A 153 1.21 -27.11 37.46
C ILE A 153 2.16 -27.94 38.34
N LEU A 154 3.45 -27.60 38.36
CA LEU A 154 4.50 -28.23 39.19
C LEU A 154 4.69 -27.48 40.51
#